data_AF-A0A7C4M3I5-F1
#
_entry.id   AF-A0A7C4M3I5-F1
#
_cell.length_a   1.000
_cell.length_b   1.000
_cell.length_c   1.000
_cell.angle_alpha   90.00
_cell.angle_beta   90.00
_cell.angle_gamma   90.00
#
_symmetry.space_group_name_H-M   'P 1'
#
loop_
_entity.id
_entity.type
_entity.pdbx_description
1 polymer ?
#
loop_
_entity_poly.entity_id
_entity_poly.type
_entity_poly.pdbx_seq_one_letter_code
_entity_poly.pdbx_strand_id
1 'polypeptide(L)' 'LVQCSGCGELVPRDKAKKVTRRISVVDPALAKELRQKGAYISSRVETFYYCVSCAVFRGLVRIRAREERKVKTPLR' A
#
# COMPACT_ATOMS: atom_id res chain seq x y z
N LEU A 1 -9.18 -14.75 -8.24
CA LEU A 1 -9.89 -13.78 -7.37
C LEU A 1 -8.99 -13.46 -6.18
N VAL A 2 -9.06 -12.24 -5.64
CA VAL A 2 -8.26 -11.78 -4.50
C VAL A 2 -9.17 -11.07 -3.51
N GLN A 3 -8.95 -11.27 -2.22
CA GLN A 3 -9.74 -10.62 -1.18
C GLN A 3 -9.25 -9.18 -0.94
N CYS A 4 -10.17 -8.23 -0.87
CA CYS A 4 -9.86 -6.85 -0.52
C CYS A 4 -9.49 -6.74 0.97
N SER A 5 -8.32 -6.19 1.31
CA SER A 5 -7.90 -5.99 2.70
C SER A 5 -8.74 -4.98 3.49
N GLY A 6 -9.56 -4.18 2.80
CA GLY A 6 -10.41 -3.16 3.42
C GLY A 6 -11.83 -3.63 3.73
N CYS A 7 -12.53 -4.17 2.72
CA CYS A 7 -13.93 -4.58 2.83
C CYS A 7 -14.15 -6.10 2.82
N GLY A 8 -13.12 -6.91 2.58
CA GLY A 8 -13.23 -8.36 2.53
C GLY A 8 -13.88 -8.93 1.25
N GLU A 9 -14.33 -8.08 0.33
CA GLU A 9 -14.95 -8.50 -0.94
C GLU A 9 -13.95 -9.22 -1.86
N LEU A 10 -14.45 -10.19 -2.63
CA LEU A 10 -13.68 -10.87 -3.68
C LEU A 10 -13.63 -10.03 -4.95
N VAL A 11 -12.42 -9.62 -5.34
CA VAL A 11 -12.17 -8.80 -6.53
C VAL A 11 -11.29 -9.58 -7.52
N PRO A 12 -11.52 -9.45 -8.84
CA PRO A 12 -10.57 -9.97 -9.84
C PRO A 12 -9.17 -9.38 -9.65
N ARG A 13 -8.14 -10.21 -9.88
CA ARG A 13 -6.74 -9.82 -9.65
C ARG A 13 -6.33 -8.61 -10.50
N ASP A 14 -6.90 -8.48 -11.68
CA ASP A 14 -6.56 -7.46 -12.68
C ASP A 14 -7.16 -6.09 -12.32
N LYS A 15 -8.31 -6.10 -11.62
CA LYS A 15 -9.02 -4.91 -11.16
C LYS A 15 -8.50 -4.39 -9.81
N ALA A 16 -7.96 -5.29 -8.98
CA ALA A 16 -7.47 -4.96 -7.65
C ALA A 16 -6.29 -3.97 -7.70
N LYS A 17 -6.29 -3.00 -6.79
CA LYS A 17 -5.15 -2.08 -6.60
C LYS A 17 -4.17 -2.70 -5.63
N LYS A 18 -3.01 -3.10 -6.15
CA LYS A 18 -1.88 -3.64 -5.40
C LYS A 18 -1.05 -2.51 -4.81
N VAL A 19 -0.88 -2.51 -3.48
CA VAL A 19 0.00 -1.59 -2.76
C VAL A 19 1.01 -2.43 -1.99
N THR A 20 2.29 -2.20 -2.24
CA THR A 20 3.38 -2.95 -1.60
C THR A 20 4.17 -1.98 -0.72
N ARG A 21 4.20 -2.23 0.59
CA ARG A 21 4.88 -1.35 1.55
C ARG A 21 5.77 -2.16 2.49
N ARG A 22 6.88 -1.57 2.89
CA ARG A 22 7.77 -2.12 3.92
C ARG A 22 7.26 -1.70 5.28
N ILE A 23 6.94 -2.66 6.13
CA ILE A 23 6.47 -2.42 7.49
C ILE A 23 7.58 -2.83 8.45
N SER A 24 7.95 -1.91 9.33
CA SER A 24 8.77 -2.16 10.51
C SER A 24 7.87 -2.45 11.71
N VAL A 25 8.34 -3.29 12.63
CA VAL A 25 7.64 -3.59 13.90
C VAL A 25 7.53 -2.33 14.78
N VAL A 26 8.51 -1.44 14.66
CA VAL A 26 8.65 -0.22 15.46
C VAL A 26 8.46 1.01 14.57
N ASP A 27 8.07 2.12 15.19
CA ASP A 27 7.96 3.42 14.53
C ASP A 27 9.29 3.78 13.81
N PRO A 28 9.25 4.37 12.61
CA PRO A 28 10.46 4.74 11.87
C PRO A 28 11.47 5.58 12.65
N ALA A 29 11.02 6.49 13.53
CA ALA A 29 11.92 7.33 14.33
C ALA A 29 12.67 6.50 15.36
N LEU A 30 11.94 5.70 16.14
CA LEU A 30 12.52 4.83 17.15
C LEU A 30 13.38 3.71 16.53
N ALA A 31 12.96 3.20 15.37
CA ALA A 31 13.73 2.24 14.60
C ALA A 31 15.08 2.80 14.14
N LYS A 32 15.18 4.11 13.89
CA LYS A 32 16.45 4.77 13.55
C LYS A 32 17.38 4.84 14.76
N GLU A 33 16.86 5.23 15.92
CA GLU A 33 17.63 5.29 17.16
C GLU A 33 18.13 3.91 17.61
N LEU A 34 17.27 2.90 17.57
CA LEU A 34 17.62 1.54 17.92
C LEU A 34 18.67 0.95 16.97
N ARG A 35 18.59 1.25 15.67
CA ARG A 35 19.64 0.86 14.70
C ARG A 35 20.97 1.57 14.97
N GLN A 36 20.96 2.83 15.37
CA GLN A 36 22.18 3.54 15.78
C GLN A 36 22.82 2.90 17.02
N LYS A 37 22.00 2.38 17.94
CA LYS A 37 22.44 1.62 19.12
C LYS A 37 22.86 0.17 18.80
N GLY A 38 22.81 -0.24 17.54
CA GLY A 38 23.24 -1.58 17.08
C GLY A 38 22.16 -2.66 17.08
N ALA A 39 20.89 -2.32 17.35
CA ALA A 39 19.81 -3.30 17.30
C ALA A 39 19.42 -3.62 15.85
N TYR A 40 19.33 -4.91 15.53
CA TYR A 40 18.84 -5.39 14.24
C TYR A 40 17.31 -5.43 14.21
N ILE A 41 16.71 -4.63 13.34
CA ILE A 41 15.25 -4.53 13.19
C ILE A 41 14.87 -4.99 11.79
N SER A 42 14.25 -6.16 11.72
CA SER A 42 13.74 -6.70 10.46
C SER A 42 12.56 -5.86 9.95
N SER A 43 12.59 -5.54 8.66
CA SER A 43 11.45 -4.94 7.96
C SER A 43 10.89 -5.96 6.98
N ARG A 44 9.60 -6.26 7.07
CA ARG A 44 8.94 -7.17 6.13
C ARG A 44 8.23 -6.39 5.04
N VAL A 45 8.19 -6.95 3.84
CA VAL A 45 7.45 -6.38 2.71
C VAL A 45 6.07 -7.02 2.72
N GLU A 46 5.03 -6.21 2.91
CA GLU A 46 3.64 -6.66 2.81
C GLU A 46 2.98 -6.12 1.55
N THR A 47 2.16 -6.96 0.94
CA THR A 47 1.37 -6.61 -0.25
C THR A 47 -0.10 -6.60 0.13
N PHE A 48 -0.74 -5.45 -0.03
CA PHE A 48 -2.18 -5.28 0.16
C PHE A 48 -2.89 -5.19 -1.19
N TYR A 49 -4.08 -5.77 -1.24
CA TYR A 49 -4.97 -5.71 -2.38
C TYR A 49 -6.24 -4.97 -1.98
N TYR A 50 -6.58 -3.91 -2.71
CA TYR A 50 -7.76 -3.10 -2.45
C TYR A 50 -8.73 -3.14 -3.64
N CYS A 51 -10.03 -3.15 -3.34
CA CYS A 51 -11.05 -2.83 -4.32
C CYS A 51 -10.97 -1.35 -4.71
N VAL A 52 -11.59 -0.97 -5.84
CA VAL A 52 -11.54 0.41 -6.34
C VAL A 52 -12.13 1.39 -5.32
N SER A 53 -13.24 1.02 -4.67
CA SER A 53 -13.92 1.87 -3.68
C SER A 53 -13.04 2.10 -2.43
N CYS A 54 -12.46 1.04 -1.85
CA CYS A 54 -11.55 1.19 -0.70
C CYS A 54 -10.28 1.96 -1.07
N ALA A 55 -9.77 1.81 -2.30
CA ALA A 55 -8.60 2.54 -2.76
C ALA A 55 -8.87 4.06 -2.86
N VAL A 56 -10.07 4.47 -3.29
CA VAL A 56 -10.48 5.88 -3.33
C VAL A 56 -10.72 6.42 -1.93
N PHE A 57 -11.45 5.68 -1.09
CA PHE A 57 -11.77 6.08 0.28
C PHE A 57 -10.51 6.30 1.14
N ARG A 58 -9.50 5.43 0.99
CA ARG A 58 -8.21 5.54 1.70
C ARG A 58 -7.24 6.53 1.03
N GLY A 59 -7.62 7.17 -0.06
CA GLY A 59 -6.78 8.11 -0.80
C GLY A 59 -5.57 7.50 -1.52
N LEU A 60 -5.54 6.17 -1.70
CA LEU A 60 -4.50 5.48 -2.48
C LEU A 60 -4.60 5.82 -3.97
N VAL A 61 -5.82 6.05 -4.46
CA VAL A 61 -6.10 6.49 -5.82
C VAL A 61 -6.93 7.77 -5.76
N ARG A 62 -6.52 8.79 -6.51
CA ARG A 62 -7.25 10.06 -6.62
C ARG A 62 -7.98 10.17 -7.96
N ILE A 63 -9.07 10.91 -7.97
CA ILE A 63 -9.80 11.26 -9.19
C ILE A 63 -8.95 12.27 -9.97
N ARG A 64 -8.64 11.94 -11.22
CA ARG A 64 -7.78 12.72 -12.12
C ARG A 64 -8.55 13.19 -13.35
N ALA A 65 -8.04 14.25 -14.01
CA ALA A 65 -8.57 14.76 -15.26
C ALA A 65 -8.44 13.72 -16.41
N ARG A 66 -9.18 13.90 -17.51
CA ARG A 66 -9.23 12.94 -18.63
C ARG A 66 -7.85 12.62 -19.20
N GLU A 67 -7.02 13.64 -19.40
CA GLU A 67 -5.69 13.48 -19.96
C GLU A 67 -4.73 12.81 -18.97
N GLU A 68 -4.77 13.19 -17.70
CA GLU A 68 -3.93 12.59 -16.66
C GLU A 68 -4.23 11.11 -16.41
N ARG A 69 -5.46 10.63 -16.68
CA ARG A 69 -5.82 9.21 -16.56
C ARG A 69 -5.04 8.32 -17.52
N LYS A 70 -4.61 8.85 -18.67
CA LYS A 70 -3.80 8.11 -19.67
C LYS A 70 -2.38 7.88 -19.18
N VAL A 71 -1.87 8.77 -18.31
CA VAL A 71 -0.52 8.67 -17.74
C VAL A 71 -0.50 7.60 -16.65
N LYS A 72 0.28 6.53 -16.90
CA LYS A 72 0.48 5.40 -15.98
C LYS A 72 1.61 5.71 -15.00
N THR A 73 1.28 6.36 -13.89
CA THR A 73 2.20 6.52 -12.74
C THR A 73 2.02 5.38 -11.73
N PRO A 74 3.10 4.92 -11.08
CA PRO A 74 2.99 3.92 -10.02
C PRO A 74 2.29 4.50 -8.79
N LEU A 75 1.52 3.66 -8.10
CA LEU A 75 0.88 4.01 -6.82
C LEU A 75 1.94 4.04 -5.71
N ARG A 76 1.92 5.08 -4.86
CA ARG A 76 2.84 5.26 -3.72
C ARG A 76 2.35 4.57 -2.44
#